data_AF-A0A0K0E9K9-F1
#
_entry.id   AF-A0A0K0E9K9-F1
#
_cell.length_a   1.000
_cell.length_b   1.000
_cell.length_c   1.000
_cell.angle_alpha   90.00
_cell.angle_beta   90.00
_cell.angle_gamma   90.00
#
_symmetry.space_group_name_H-M   'P 1'
#
loop_
_entity.id
_entity.type
_entity.pdbx_description
1 polymer ?
#
loop_
_entity_poly.entity_id
_entity_poly.type
_entity_poly.pdbx_seq_one_letter_code
_entity_poly.pdbx_strand_id
1 'polypeptide(L)'
;MAEVVDEKARALANYKRKLLDYRDVERKLKDLRKKEIEMNKELTKSENDIKALQSAGQIVGEVLKQLSEDKFIVKATNGPRYVVGCRRSINKETLIQGTRVALDMTTLTIMRRLPREVDPLVYKMSHEDPGNIAYSQVGGLAEQIRQLREVVELPLLNPELFKRVGINPPKGCLLYGPPGTGKTLLARAVASQLDCNFLKVVSSAIVDKYIGESARMIREMFNYAKDHQPCIIFMDEIDAIGGRRFSEGTSADREIQRTLMELLNQMDGFDSLGRVKIIMATNRPDTLDPALLRPGRLDRKIEIGLPNEQARLEILKIHAAKMAKHGDVDYEAVVKLSEGFSGADLRNVCTEAGLVAIRAEREYVISEDFMKAVRKVGDAKRLETKLDYTPV
;
A
#
# COMPACT_ATOMS: atom_id res chain seq x y z
N MET A 1 -39.26 81.20 17.06
CA MET A 1 -38.94 79.76 17.32
C MET A 1 -38.88 78.90 16.06
N ALA A 2 -39.60 79.23 14.97
CA ALA A 2 -39.53 78.47 13.71
C ALA A 2 -38.19 78.64 12.94
N GLU A 3 -37.58 79.83 12.96
CA GLU A 3 -36.29 80.08 12.27
C GLU A 3 -35.13 79.25 12.86
N VAL A 4 -35.11 79.05 14.18
CA VAL A 4 -34.09 78.23 14.85
C VAL A 4 -34.20 76.75 14.44
N VAL A 5 -35.41 76.29 14.10
CA VAL A 5 -35.63 74.93 13.60
C VAL A 5 -35.12 74.78 12.15
N ASP A 6 -35.23 75.82 11.31
CA ASP A 6 -34.72 75.82 9.93
C ASP A 6 -33.19 75.91 9.87
N GLU A 7 -32.56 76.74 10.72
CA GLU A 7 -31.08 76.78 10.81
C GLU A 7 -30.49 75.44 11.26
N LYS A 8 -31.13 74.79 12.25
CA LYS A 8 -30.73 73.44 12.68
C LYS A 8 -30.89 72.42 11.56
N ALA A 9 -31.95 72.50 10.77
CA ALA A 9 -32.18 71.62 9.62
C ALA A 9 -31.13 71.82 8.51
N ARG A 10 -30.78 73.08 8.19
CA ARG A 10 -29.73 73.41 7.22
C ARG A 10 -28.35 72.97 7.68
N ALA A 11 -28.02 73.20 8.96
CA ALA A 11 -26.77 72.73 9.54
C ALA A 11 -26.67 71.19 9.50
N LEU A 12 -27.74 70.48 9.88
CA LEU A 12 -27.81 69.02 9.79
C LEU A 12 -27.70 68.51 8.34
N ALA A 13 -28.29 69.20 7.36
CA ALA A 13 -28.16 68.85 5.95
C ALA A 13 -26.71 69.01 5.45
N ASN A 14 -26.01 70.09 5.85
CA ASN A 14 -24.60 70.30 5.53
C ASN A 14 -23.69 69.25 6.19
N TYR A 15 -23.95 68.91 7.47
CA TYR A 15 -23.24 67.81 8.15
C TYR A 15 -23.51 66.46 7.48
N LYS A 16 -24.75 66.19 7.06
CA LYS A 16 -25.10 64.97 6.31
C LYS A 16 -24.37 64.89 4.97
N ARG A 17 -24.24 66.01 4.24
CA ARG A 17 -23.48 66.07 2.98
C ARG A 17 -22.00 65.78 3.22
N LYS A 18 -21.37 66.41 4.22
CA LYS A 18 -19.98 66.10 4.60
C LYS A 18 -19.78 64.65 5.04
N LEU A 19 -20.75 64.05 5.74
CA LEU A 19 -20.74 62.64 6.12
C LEU A 19 -20.85 61.70 4.91
N LEU A 20 -21.64 62.07 3.89
CA LEU A 20 -21.70 61.34 2.62
C LEU A 20 -20.37 61.43 1.87
N ASP A 21 -19.78 62.62 1.77
CA ASP A 21 -18.46 62.82 1.15
C ASP A 21 -17.38 61.97 1.86
N TYR A 22 -17.41 61.92 3.21
CA TYR A 22 -16.51 61.07 3.99
C TYR A 22 -16.70 59.58 3.70
N ARG A 23 -17.96 59.11 3.59
CA ARG A 23 -18.26 57.71 3.24
C ARG A 23 -17.78 57.34 1.83
N ASP A 24 -17.88 58.25 0.87
CA ASP A 24 -17.38 58.02 -0.49
C ASP A 24 -15.85 57.93 -0.53
N VAL A 25 -15.15 58.78 0.22
CA VAL A 25 -13.69 58.70 0.38
C VAL A 25 -13.29 57.40 1.09
N GLU A 26 -14.00 57.00 2.15
CA GLU A 26 -13.75 55.75 2.86
C GLU A 26 -13.92 54.52 1.95
N ARG A 27 -14.96 54.52 1.09
CA ARG A 27 -15.18 53.47 0.09
C ARG A 27 -14.03 53.40 -0.92
N LYS A 28 -13.60 54.53 -1.49
CA LYS A 28 -12.44 54.59 -2.41
C LYS A 28 -11.16 54.10 -1.73
N LEU A 29 -10.94 54.47 -0.47
CA LEU A 29 -9.78 54.01 0.32
C LEU A 29 -9.82 52.49 0.52
N LYS A 30 -10.98 51.91 0.83
CA LYS A 30 -11.16 50.45 0.95
C LYS A 30 -10.89 49.74 -0.36
N ASP A 31 -11.37 50.26 -1.48
CA ASP A 31 -11.15 49.66 -2.81
C ASP A 31 -9.68 49.75 -3.24
N LEU A 32 -8.99 50.87 -2.97
CA LEU A 32 -7.55 51.01 -3.21
C LEU A 32 -6.74 50.06 -2.33
N ARG A 33 -7.05 49.94 -1.03
CA ARG A 33 -6.39 48.98 -0.14
C ARG A 33 -6.58 47.53 -0.60
N LYS A 34 -7.75 47.17 -1.13
CA LYS A 34 -7.98 45.84 -1.71
C LYS A 34 -7.07 45.58 -2.91
N LYS A 35 -6.98 46.55 -3.83
CA LYS A 35 -6.08 46.46 -4.99
C LYS A 35 -4.61 46.40 -4.58
N GLU A 36 -4.22 47.18 -3.58
CA GLU A 36 -2.86 47.16 -3.02
C GLU A 36 -2.50 45.80 -2.43
N ILE A 37 -3.42 45.19 -1.66
CA ILE A 37 -3.23 43.85 -1.10
C ILE A 37 -3.12 42.79 -2.21
N GLU A 38 -3.95 42.89 -3.25
CA GLU A 38 -3.91 41.97 -4.40
C GLU A 38 -2.60 42.10 -5.18
N MET A 39 -2.18 43.33 -5.49
CA MET A 39 -0.92 43.61 -6.17
C MET A 39 0.30 43.18 -5.34
N ASN A 40 0.29 43.42 -4.03
CA ASN A 40 1.37 42.97 -3.13
C ASN A 40 1.44 41.43 -3.04
N LYS A 41 0.31 40.71 -3.13
CA LYS A 41 0.31 39.24 -3.21
C LYS A 41 0.94 38.76 -4.51
N GLU A 42 0.59 39.37 -5.65
CA GLU A 42 1.19 39.04 -6.96
C GLU A 42 2.68 39.36 -7.01
N LEU A 43 3.09 40.49 -6.44
CA LEU A 43 4.49 40.88 -6.32
C LEU A 43 5.25 39.89 -5.44
N THR A 44 4.73 39.53 -4.27
CA THR A 44 5.37 38.54 -3.38
C THR A 44 5.51 37.17 -4.06
N LYS A 45 4.48 36.74 -4.81
CA LYS A 45 4.55 35.51 -5.60
C LYS A 45 5.66 35.59 -6.66
N SER A 46 5.69 36.68 -7.42
CA SER A 46 6.69 36.89 -8.47
C SER A 46 8.12 36.97 -7.92
N GLU A 47 8.32 37.63 -6.78
CA GLU A 47 9.61 37.66 -6.09
C GLU A 47 10.05 36.28 -5.62
N ASN A 48 9.14 35.45 -5.12
CA ASN A 48 9.45 34.08 -4.74
C ASN A 48 9.81 33.22 -5.95
N ASP A 49 9.13 33.40 -7.08
CA ASP A 49 9.43 32.71 -8.34
C ASP A 49 10.84 33.09 -8.85
N ILE A 50 11.20 34.39 -8.79
CA ILE A 50 12.55 34.86 -9.14
C ILE A 50 13.61 34.25 -8.22
N LYS A 51 13.36 34.20 -6.90
CA LYS A 51 14.27 33.56 -5.94
C LYS A 51 14.42 32.06 -6.22
N ALA A 52 13.35 31.37 -6.62
CA ALA A 52 13.40 29.96 -6.97
C ALA A 52 14.24 29.70 -8.24
N LEU A 53 14.17 30.58 -9.24
CA LEU A 53 14.96 30.48 -10.47
C LEU A 53 16.48 30.60 -10.24
N GLN A 54 16.91 31.26 -9.16
CA GLN A 54 18.33 31.35 -8.79
C GLN A 54 18.91 30.06 -8.18
N SER A 55 18.04 29.11 -7.80
CA SER A 55 18.50 27.86 -7.19
C SER A 55 19.08 26.90 -8.24
N ALA A 56 20.31 26.45 -8.04
CA ALA A 56 20.96 25.45 -8.88
C ALA A 56 20.71 24.03 -8.37
N GLY A 57 20.57 23.08 -9.30
CA GLY A 57 20.50 21.67 -8.99
C GLY A 57 21.80 21.14 -8.35
N GLN A 58 21.69 20.13 -7.50
CA GLN A 58 22.81 19.44 -6.88
C GLN A 58 22.90 18.02 -7.42
N ILE A 59 24.12 17.49 -7.57
CA ILE A 59 24.34 16.11 -8.01
C ILE A 59 24.18 15.19 -6.80
N VAL A 60 23.42 14.12 -6.96
CA VAL A 60 23.29 13.10 -5.90
C VAL A 60 24.44 12.10 -6.02
N GLY A 61 25.01 11.72 -4.88
CA GLY A 61 26.04 10.70 -4.79
C GLY A 61 26.02 9.95 -3.47
N GLU A 62 26.88 8.94 -3.36
CA GLU A 62 27.02 8.08 -2.19
C GLU A 62 28.46 8.15 -1.68
N VAL A 63 28.62 8.34 -0.37
CA VAL A 63 29.93 8.35 0.29
C VAL A 63 30.45 6.91 0.33
N LEU A 64 31.53 6.63 -0.40
CA LEU A 64 32.18 5.32 -0.38
C LEU A 64 33.09 5.18 0.84
N LYS A 65 33.98 6.15 1.07
CA LYS A 65 34.97 6.10 2.14
C LYS A 65 35.49 7.49 2.49
N GLN A 66 35.73 7.75 3.77
CA GLN A 66 36.47 8.93 4.22
C GLN A 66 37.98 8.70 4.05
N LEU A 67 38.67 9.60 3.36
CA LEU A 67 40.12 9.51 3.12
C LEU A 67 40.91 10.29 4.17
N SER A 68 40.48 11.51 4.49
CA SER A 68 41.05 12.35 5.53
C SER A 68 39.94 13.15 6.22
N GLU A 69 40.29 14.00 7.19
CA GLU A 69 39.29 14.81 7.91
C GLU A 69 38.43 15.68 6.98
N ASP A 70 38.96 16.15 5.85
CA ASP A 70 38.27 17.05 4.92
C ASP A 70 37.98 16.42 3.54
N LYS A 71 38.54 15.23 3.25
CA LYS A 71 38.41 14.58 1.94
C LYS A 71 37.61 13.29 2.03
N PHE A 72 36.59 13.18 1.19
CA PHE A 72 35.73 12.01 1.06
C PHE A 72 35.78 11.47 -0.36
N ILE A 73 35.65 10.16 -0.52
CA ILE A 73 35.44 9.54 -1.83
C ILE A 73 33.94 9.38 -2.01
N VAL A 74 33.38 10.04 -3.02
CA VAL A 74 31.95 9.97 -3.36
C VAL A 74 31.79 9.39 -4.76
N LYS A 75 30.83 8.48 -4.91
CA LYS A 75 30.39 7.97 -6.21
C LYS A 75 29.16 8.77 -6.66
N ALA A 76 29.23 9.43 -7.81
CA ALA A 76 28.06 10.06 -8.40
C ALA A 76 27.09 8.99 -8.96
N THR A 77 25.80 9.31 -9.06
CA THR A 77 24.80 8.41 -9.68
C THR A 77 25.20 7.96 -11.08
N ASN A 78 25.92 8.81 -11.82
CA ASN A 78 26.39 8.52 -13.18
C ASN A 78 27.52 7.46 -13.25
N GLY A 79 28.05 7.00 -12.11
CA GLY A 79 29.14 6.03 -12.03
C GLY A 79 30.54 6.53 -11.63
N PRO A 80 31.01 7.74 -12.02
CA PRO A 80 32.37 8.17 -11.70
C PRO A 80 32.55 8.43 -10.19
N ARG A 81 33.78 8.22 -9.72
CA ARG A 81 34.19 8.40 -8.33
C ARG A 81 35.04 9.65 -8.23
N TYR A 82 34.71 10.52 -7.29
CA TYR A 82 35.41 11.78 -7.06
C TYR A 82 35.97 11.82 -5.65
N VAL A 83 37.14 12.44 -5.50
CA VAL A 83 37.66 12.86 -4.19
C VAL A 83 37.15 14.28 -3.97
N VAL A 84 36.28 14.44 -2.98
CA VAL A 84 35.53 15.68 -2.76
C VAL A 84 35.81 16.26 -1.38
N GLY A 85 35.77 17.59 -1.29
CA GLY A 85 35.76 18.29 -0.01
C GLY A 85 34.37 18.32 0.62
N CYS A 86 34.30 18.49 1.94
CA CYS A 86 33.04 18.73 2.64
C CYS A 86 32.90 20.20 3.08
N ARG A 87 31.67 20.72 3.07
CA ARG A 87 31.37 22.00 3.71
C ARG A 87 31.59 21.89 5.22
N ARG A 88 32.31 22.85 5.83
CA ARG A 88 32.67 22.85 7.25
C ARG A 88 31.46 22.81 8.22
N SER A 89 30.28 23.20 7.75
CA SER A 89 29.04 23.21 8.54
C SER A 89 28.37 21.83 8.68
N ILE A 90 28.87 20.79 8.01
CA ILE A 90 28.29 19.45 8.05
C ILE A 90 28.97 18.63 9.15
N ASN A 91 28.18 17.93 9.96
CA ASN A 91 28.69 16.98 10.95
C ASN A 91 29.36 15.80 10.25
N LYS A 92 30.69 15.77 10.27
CA LYS A 92 31.52 14.75 9.59
C LYS A 92 31.24 13.33 10.06
N GLU A 93 30.87 13.16 11.33
CA GLU A 93 30.52 11.86 11.93
C GLU A 93 29.28 11.21 11.30
N THR A 94 28.38 12.01 10.73
CA THR A 94 27.17 11.50 10.07
C THR A 94 27.43 10.98 8.65
N LEU A 95 28.61 11.24 8.09
CA LEU A 95 29.00 10.85 6.73
C LEU A 95 29.66 9.46 6.76
N ILE A 96 28.85 8.46 7.09
CA ILE A 96 29.26 7.05 7.12
C ILE A 96 29.27 6.50 5.69
N GLN A 97 30.06 5.45 5.44
CA GLN A 97 30.04 4.70 4.18
C GLN A 97 28.61 4.26 3.85
N GLY A 98 28.16 4.53 2.62
CA GLY A 98 26.80 4.27 2.17
C GLY A 98 25.82 5.44 2.33
N THR A 99 26.24 6.53 2.99
CA THR A 99 25.36 7.70 3.16
C THR A 99 25.20 8.46 1.84
N ARG A 100 23.95 8.76 1.46
CA ARG A 100 23.65 9.63 0.32
C ARG A 100 23.95 11.09 0.65
N VAL A 101 24.57 11.79 -0.29
CA VAL A 101 24.96 13.20 -0.16
C VAL A 101 24.62 13.97 -1.42
N ALA A 102 24.36 15.27 -1.26
CA ALA A 102 24.26 16.20 -2.37
C ALA A 102 25.60 16.89 -2.58
N LEU A 103 26.08 16.87 -3.82
CA LEU A 103 27.29 17.54 -4.28
C LEU A 103 26.91 18.81 -5.04
N ASP A 104 27.70 19.87 -4.85
CA ASP A 104 27.62 21.03 -5.73
C ASP A 104 28.00 20.66 -7.17
N MET A 105 27.27 21.17 -8.16
CA MET A 105 27.48 20.84 -9.57
C MET A 105 28.82 21.38 -10.11
N THR A 106 29.27 22.52 -9.58
CA THR A 106 30.47 23.22 -10.08
C THR A 106 31.75 22.77 -9.38
N THR A 107 31.71 22.68 -8.05
CA THR A 107 32.91 22.40 -7.24
C THR A 107 33.00 20.95 -6.77
N LEU A 108 31.96 20.14 -7.00
CA LEU A 108 31.84 18.78 -6.47
C LEU A 108 32.09 18.71 -4.97
N THR A 109 31.64 19.69 -4.19
CA THR A 109 31.77 19.69 -2.73
C THR A 109 30.50 19.16 -2.06
N ILE A 110 30.63 18.42 -0.95
CA ILE A 110 29.48 17.91 -0.19
C ILE A 110 28.74 19.09 0.44
N MET A 111 27.49 19.32 -0.01
CA MET A 111 26.61 20.40 0.43
C MET A 111 25.73 20.02 1.61
N ARG A 112 25.13 18.83 1.58
CA ARG A 112 24.24 18.30 2.62
C ARG A 112 24.16 16.78 2.56
N ARG A 113 23.85 16.16 3.69
CA ARG A 113 23.44 14.75 3.77
C ARG A 113 21.99 14.62 3.27
N LEU A 114 21.72 13.57 2.53
CA LEU A 114 20.39 13.20 2.08
C LEU A 114 19.90 11.96 2.84
N PRO A 115 18.58 11.82 3.09
CA PRO A 115 18.02 10.57 3.57
C PRO A 115 18.21 9.46 2.53
N ARG A 116 18.02 8.21 2.96
CA ARG A 116 18.03 7.05 2.04
C ARG A 116 16.97 7.25 0.96
N GLU A 117 17.29 6.79 -0.25
CA GLU A 117 16.30 6.74 -1.33
C GLU A 117 15.26 5.68 -1.02
N VAL A 118 14.02 5.96 -1.38
CA VAL A 118 13.01 4.92 -1.56
C VAL A 118 12.56 5.03 -3.00
N ASP A 119 12.58 3.91 -3.71
CA ASP A 119 12.09 3.86 -5.08
C ASP A 119 10.59 4.26 -5.10
N PRO A 120 10.14 5.13 -6.03
CA PRO A 120 8.72 5.47 -6.15
C PRO A 120 7.81 4.25 -6.31
N LEU A 121 8.30 3.12 -6.86
CA LEU A 121 7.52 1.88 -6.93
C LEU A 121 7.28 1.27 -5.54
N VAL A 122 8.30 1.23 -4.69
CA VAL A 122 8.17 0.76 -3.29
C VAL A 122 7.27 1.70 -2.48
N TYR A 123 7.37 3.01 -2.71
CA TYR A 123 6.50 3.98 -2.06
C TYR A 123 5.03 3.82 -2.46
N LYS A 124 4.74 3.49 -3.72
CA LYS A 124 3.37 3.15 -4.17
C LYS A 124 2.86 1.87 -3.50
N MET A 125 3.72 0.87 -3.33
CA MET A 125 3.36 -0.40 -2.66
C MET A 125 3.00 -0.21 -1.18
N SER A 126 3.55 0.81 -0.51
CA SER A 126 3.24 1.10 0.91
C SER A 126 1.98 1.97 1.11
N HIS A 127 1.63 2.80 0.13
CA HIS A 127 0.47 3.70 0.20
C HIS A 127 -0.82 3.08 -0.36
N GLU A 128 -0.77 1.83 -0.83
CA GLU A 128 -2.00 1.08 -1.09
C GLU A 128 -2.65 0.70 0.23
N ASP A 129 -3.57 1.56 0.72
CA ASP A 129 -4.34 1.29 1.92
C ASP A 129 -4.97 -0.11 1.85
N PRO A 130 -4.77 -0.97 2.87
CA PRO A 130 -5.29 -2.35 2.87
C PRO A 130 -6.83 -2.44 2.81
N GLY A 131 -7.53 -1.31 2.88
CA GLY A 131 -8.98 -1.22 3.03
C GLY A 131 -9.39 -1.54 4.46
N ASN A 132 -10.43 -0.86 4.96
CA ASN A 132 -10.95 -1.07 6.31
C ASN A 132 -11.79 -2.35 6.38
N ILE A 133 -11.13 -3.51 6.34
CA ILE A 133 -11.75 -4.83 6.36
C ILE A 133 -11.55 -5.43 7.75
N ALA A 134 -12.64 -5.57 8.50
CA ALA A 134 -12.62 -6.27 9.79
C ALA A 134 -12.68 -7.79 9.60
N TYR A 135 -12.18 -8.56 10.56
CA TYR A 135 -12.29 -10.03 10.55
C TYR A 135 -13.72 -10.54 10.46
N SER A 136 -14.71 -9.76 10.94
CA SER A 136 -16.14 -10.09 10.84
C SER A 136 -16.65 -10.13 9.39
N GLN A 137 -15.91 -9.54 8.44
CA GLN A 137 -16.24 -9.60 7.02
C GLN A 137 -15.65 -10.83 6.32
N VAL A 138 -14.83 -11.63 7.00
CA VAL A 138 -14.24 -12.87 6.47
C VAL A 138 -14.95 -14.06 7.10
N GLY A 139 -15.87 -14.69 6.36
CA GLY A 139 -16.64 -15.84 6.83
C GLY A 139 -15.91 -17.18 6.64
N GLY A 140 -16.17 -18.16 7.51
CA GLY A 140 -15.79 -19.55 7.30
C GLY A 140 -14.31 -19.92 7.42
N LEU A 141 -13.43 -18.97 7.73
CA LEU A 141 -11.96 -19.15 7.79
C LEU A 141 -11.39 -18.98 9.22
N ALA A 142 -12.19 -19.26 10.25
CA ALA A 142 -11.82 -18.99 11.65
C ALA A 142 -10.49 -19.66 12.07
N GLU A 143 -10.28 -20.92 11.65
CA GLU A 143 -9.05 -21.66 11.94
C GLU A 143 -7.82 -21.05 11.25
N GLN A 144 -7.94 -20.69 9.97
CA GLN A 144 -6.87 -20.07 9.19
C GLN A 144 -6.54 -18.67 9.70
N ILE A 145 -7.55 -17.89 10.09
CA ILE A 145 -7.38 -16.57 10.73
C ILE A 145 -6.62 -16.72 12.04
N ARG A 146 -6.98 -17.70 12.89
CA ARG A 146 -6.26 -17.98 14.14
C ARG A 146 -4.78 -18.29 13.89
N GLN A 147 -4.50 -19.21 12.96
CA GLN A 147 -3.10 -19.57 12.62
C GLN A 147 -2.31 -18.38 12.09
N LEU A 148 -2.92 -17.52 11.25
CA LEU A 148 -2.24 -16.34 10.74
C LEU A 148 -1.98 -15.30 11.84
N ARG A 149 -2.94 -15.09 12.75
CA ARG A 149 -2.77 -14.21 13.91
C ARG A 149 -1.63 -14.68 14.83
N GLU A 150 -1.51 -15.98 15.08
CA GLU A 150 -0.40 -16.53 15.88
C GLU A 150 0.99 -16.28 15.26
N VAL A 151 1.07 -16.21 13.93
CA VAL A 151 2.34 -15.98 13.20
C VAL A 151 2.69 -14.51 13.11
N VAL A 152 1.68 -13.65 12.92
CA VAL A 152 1.89 -12.23 12.61
C VAL A 152 1.66 -11.35 13.83
N GLU A 153 0.49 -11.45 14.46
CA GLU A 153 0.08 -10.59 15.58
C GLU A 153 0.84 -10.93 16.87
N LEU A 154 0.95 -12.21 17.21
CA LEU A 154 1.55 -12.64 18.48
C LEU A 154 3.03 -12.23 18.62
N PRO A 155 3.91 -12.38 17.60
CA PRO A 155 5.29 -11.91 17.72
C PRO A 155 5.45 -10.39 17.72
N LEU A 156 4.51 -9.67 17.12
CA LEU A 156 4.54 -8.20 17.05
C LEU A 156 4.10 -7.58 18.38
N LEU A 157 3.04 -8.13 19.00
CA LEU A 157 2.53 -7.64 20.29
C LEU A 157 3.39 -8.11 21.47
N ASN A 158 3.75 -9.40 21.52
CA ASN A 158 4.37 -10.03 22.70
C ASN A 158 5.66 -10.80 22.35
N PRO A 159 6.75 -10.12 21.93
CA PRO A 159 8.02 -10.78 21.62
C PRO A 159 8.66 -11.47 22.85
N GLU A 160 8.34 -11.01 24.06
CA GLU A 160 8.86 -11.58 25.31
C GLU A 160 8.42 -13.02 25.56
N LEU A 161 7.24 -13.44 25.06
CA LEU A 161 6.78 -14.83 25.16
C LEU A 161 7.72 -15.78 24.40
N PHE A 162 8.16 -15.38 23.21
CA PHE A 162 9.11 -16.14 22.39
C PHE A 162 10.48 -16.26 23.07
N LYS A 163 10.96 -15.16 23.68
CA LYS A 163 12.22 -15.15 24.44
C LYS A 163 12.17 -16.07 25.67
N ARG A 164 11.06 -16.09 26.42
CA ARG A 164 10.88 -16.94 27.60
C ARG A 164 10.86 -18.44 27.25
N VAL A 165 10.23 -18.78 26.13
CA VAL A 165 10.20 -20.16 25.63
C VAL A 165 11.54 -20.54 24.97
N GLY A 166 12.32 -19.56 24.52
CA GLY A 166 13.61 -19.79 23.85
C GLY A 166 13.47 -20.18 22.38
N ILE A 167 12.34 -19.84 21.74
CA ILE A 167 12.09 -20.12 20.33
C ILE A 167 12.14 -18.84 19.51
N ASN A 168 12.63 -18.94 18.28
CA ASN A 168 12.55 -17.82 17.33
C ASN A 168 11.12 -17.74 16.77
N PRO A 169 10.54 -16.53 16.67
CA PRO A 169 9.23 -16.39 16.05
C PRO A 169 9.30 -16.76 14.56
N PRO A 170 8.23 -17.35 14.00
CA PRO A 170 8.18 -17.69 12.58
C PRO A 170 8.38 -16.44 11.72
N LYS A 171 9.16 -16.57 10.64
CA LYS A 171 9.53 -15.45 9.76
C LYS A 171 8.43 -15.12 8.75
N GLY A 172 7.79 -16.14 8.20
CA GLY A 172 6.76 -15.96 7.18
C GLY A 172 5.77 -17.11 7.08
N CYS A 173 4.67 -16.83 6.39
CA CYS A 173 3.61 -17.78 6.10
C CYS A 173 3.28 -17.82 4.60
N LEU A 174 2.85 -18.99 4.14
CA LEU A 174 2.37 -19.24 2.80
C LEU A 174 0.88 -19.56 2.85
N LEU A 175 0.07 -18.75 2.17
CA LEU A 175 -1.34 -18.98 1.92
C LEU A 175 -1.50 -19.66 0.56
N TYR A 176 -2.03 -20.87 0.53
CA TYR A 176 -2.24 -21.62 -0.72
C TYR A 176 -3.64 -22.23 -0.79
N GLY A 177 -4.11 -22.56 -2.00
CA GLY A 177 -5.46 -23.09 -2.24
C GLY A 177 -6.04 -22.69 -3.60
N PRO A 178 -7.34 -22.93 -3.84
CA PRO A 178 -8.01 -22.49 -5.06
C PRO A 178 -8.13 -20.96 -5.17
N PRO A 179 -8.32 -20.41 -6.39
CA PRO A 179 -8.64 -19.00 -6.57
C PRO A 179 -10.01 -18.67 -5.96
N GLY A 180 -10.18 -17.41 -5.53
CA GLY A 180 -11.47 -16.94 -5.01
C GLY A 180 -11.84 -17.39 -3.60
N THR A 181 -10.94 -18.08 -2.87
CA THR A 181 -11.17 -18.49 -1.47
C THR A 181 -10.82 -17.39 -0.44
N GLY A 182 -10.29 -16.25 -0.89
CA GLY A 182 -10.09 -15.08 -0.03
C GLY A 182 -8.68 -14.91 0.56
N LYS A 183 -7.64 -15.49 -0.04
CA LYS A 183 -6.24 -15.33 0.43
C LYS A 183 -5.80 -13.87 0.56
N THR A 184 -6.02 -13.09 -0.51
CA THR A 184 -5.75 -11.64 -0.53
C THR A 184 -6.63 -10.88 0.46
N LEU A 185 -7.89 -11.31 0.65
CA LEU A 185 -8.81 -10.70 1.60
C LEU A 185 -8.35 -10.91 3.04
N LEU A 186 -7.88 -12.12 3.36
CA LEU A 186 -7.39 -12.51 4.67
C LEU A 186 -6.11 -11.75 5.04
N ALA A 187 -5.17 -11.57 4.09
CA ALA A 187 -3.98 -10.74 4.31
C ALA A 187 -4.32 -9.26 4.55
N ARG A 188 -5.28 -8.71 3.80
CA ARG A 188 -5.77 -7.33 4.01
C ARG A 188 -6.45 -7.14 5.36
N ALA A 189 -7.25 -8.12 5.81
CA ALA A 189 -7.91 -8.06 7.11
C ALA A 189 -6.88 -8.05 8.26
N VAL A 190 -5.81 -8.85 8.17
CA VAL A 190 -4.73 -8.83 9.17
C VAL A 190 -3.99 -7.49 9.19
N ALA A 191 -3.71 -6.91 8.02
CA ALA A 191 -3.07 -5.61 7.92
C ALA A 191 -3.91 -4.48 8.53
N SER A 192 -5.22 -4.47 8.24
CA SER A 192 -6.16 -3.46 8.76
C SER A 192 -6.34 -3.52 10.28
N GLN A 193 -6.15 -4.68 10.91
CA GLN A 193 -6.33 -4.81 12.35
C GLN A 193 -5.06 -4.44 13.16
N LEU A 194 -3.88 -4.61 12.57
CA LEU A 194 -2.61 -4.44 13.27
C LEU A 194 -2.07 -3.00 13.26
N ASP A 195 -2.71 -2.08 12.53
CA ASP A 195 -2.27 -0.69 12.35
C ASP A 195 -0.76 -0.57 12.09
N CYS A 196 -0.23 -1.47 11.26
CA CYS A 196 1.20 -1.55 10.94
C CYS A 196 1.45 -1.32 9.44
N ASN A 197 2.70 -1.00 9.09
CA ASN A 197 3.05 -0.70 7.71
C ASN A 197 2.84 -1.95 6.83
N PHE A 198 1.94 -1.84 5.86
CA PHE A 198 1.61 -2.94 4.95
C PHE A 198 2.18 -2.66 3.57
N LEU A 199 3.07 -3.52 3.11
CA LEU A 199 3.61 -3.49 1.75
C LEU A 199 2.87 -4.54 0.92
N LYS A 200 1.99 -4.10 0.04
CA LYS A 200 1.33 -4.98 -0.92
C LYS A 200 2.15 -5.06 -2.20
N VAL A 201 2.57 -6.25 -2.56
CA VAL A 201 3.39 -6.49 -3.74
C VAL A 201 2.75 -7.56 -4.59
N VAL A 202 2.45 -7.21 -5.83
CA VAL A 202 2.07 -8.19 -6.86
C VAL A 202 3.35 -8.70 -7.49
N SER A 203 3.62 -10.00 -7.41
CA SER A 203 4.92 -10.57 -7.80
C SER A 203 5.26 -10.31 -9.28
N SER A 204 4.24 -10.24 -10.15
CA SER A 204 4.40 -9.90 -11.57
C SER A 204 4.84 -8.44 -11.82
N ALA A 205 4.53 -7.51 -10.91
CA ALA A 205 4.90 -6.10 -11.03
C ALA A 205 6.38 -5.81 -10.72
N ILE A 206 7.08 -6.77 -10.08
CA ILE A 206 8.52 -6.64 -9.74
C ILE A 206 9.41 -7.00 -10.94
N VAL A 207 8.89 -7.80 -11.88
CA VAL A 207 9.66 -8.31 -13.03
C VAL A 207 9.77 -7.19 -14.07
N ASP A 208 10.99 -6.72 -14.31
CA ASP A 208 11.31 -5.72 -15.32
C ASP A 208 12.23 -6.36 -16.38
N LYS A 209 12.29 -5.75 -17.56
CA LYS A 209 13.15 -6.18 -18.68
C LYS A 209 14.62 -5.78 -18.51
N TYR A 210 14.93 -4.95 -17.52
CA TYR A 210 16.27 -4.43 -17.28
C TYR A 210 17.04 -5.32 -16.31
N ILE A 211 18.16 -5.85 -16.81
CA ILE A 211 19.01 -6.83 -16.11
C ILE A 211 19.35 -6.35 -14.69
N GLY A 212 18.77 -7.03 -13.71
CA GLY A 212 19.09 -6.85 -12.29
C GLY A 212 18.31 -5.73 -11.58
N GLU A 213 17.43 -5.01 -12.27
CA GLU A 213 16.56 -4.00 -11.66
C GLU A 213 15.53 -4.67 -10.75
N SER A 214 14.98 -5.83 -11.15
CA SER A 214 14.09 -6.64 -10.30
C SER A 214 14.76 -7.08 -8.99
N ALA A 215 16.03 -7.47 -9.04
CA ALA A 215 16.78 -7.81 -7.82
C ALA A 215 17.06 -6.57 -6.94
N ARG A 216 17.30 -5.40 -7.55
CA ARG A 216 17.41 -4.14 -6.82
C ARG A 216 16.10 -3.78 -6.11
N MET A 217 14.97 -3.91 -6.80
CA MET A 217 13.63 -3.65 -6.26
C MET A 217 13.36 -4.46 -5.00
N ILE A 218 13.69 -5.77 -5.02
CA ILE A 218 13.54 -6.63 -3.83
C ILE A 218 14.40 -6.14 -2.67
N ARG A 219 15.66 -5.78 -2.92
CA ARG A 219 16.53 -5.21 -1.87
C ARG A 219 15.97 -3.92 -1.28
N GLU A 220 15.49 -3.01 -2.13
CA GLU A 220 14.91 -1.74 -1.67
C GLU A 220 13.61 -1.95 -0.88
N MET A 221 12.76 -2.89 -1.30
CA MET A 221 11.55 -3.25 -0.57
C MET A 221 11.87 -3.78 0.85
N PHE A 222 12.85 -4.68 0.98
CA PHE A 222 13.29 -5.17 2.30
C PHE A 222 13.95 -4.07 3.14
N ASN A 223 14.73 -3.19 2.53
CA ASN A 223 15.32 -2.03 3.21
C ASN A 223 14.24 -1.08 3.74
N TYR A 224 13.22 -0.79 2.93
CA TYR A 224 12.09 0.04 3.35
C TYR A 224 11.32 -0.60 4.51
N ALA A 225 11.07 -1.91 4.44
CA ALA A 225 10.41 -2.65 5.52
C ALA A 225 11.23 -2.66 6.82
N LYS A 226 12.57 -2.74 6.71
CA LYS A 226 13.48 -2.64 7.86
C LYS A 226 13.47 -1.24 8.50
N ASP A 227 13.41 -0.19 7.69
CA ASP A 227 13.37 1.20 8.18
C ASP A 227 12.01 1.53 8.84
N HIS A 228 10.92 0.86 8.43
CA HIS A 228 9.55 1.12 8.88
C HIS A 228 8.96 0.01 9.77
N GLN A 229 9.76 -0.59 10.66
CA GLN A 229 9.28 -1.64 11.58
C GLN A 229 8.29 -1.09 12.64
N PRO A 230 7.19 -1.80 12.96
CA PRO A 230 6.75 -3.11 12.47
C PRO A 230 6.11 -3.05 11.06
N CYS A 231 6.46 -4.01 10.20
CA CYS A 231 6.01 -4.04 8.81
C CYS A 231 5.63 -5.46 8.34
N ILE A 232 4.57 -5.56 7.53
CA ILE A 232 4.13 -6.79 6.87
C ILE A 232 4.33 -6.64 5.37
N ILE A 233 5.09 -7.56 4.77
CA ILE A 233 5.24 -7.69 3.32
C ILE A 233 4.28 -8.77 2.83
N PHE A 234 3.29 -8.38 2.03
CA PHE A 234 2.38 -9.31 1.38
C PHE A 234 2.73 -9.45 -0.10
N MET A 235 3.13 -10.67 -0.50
CA MET A 235 3.43 -11.02 -1.88
C MET A 235 2.30 -11.87 -2.45
N ASP A 236 1.52 -11.29 -3.36
CA ASP A 236 0.48 -12.00 -4.10
C ASP A 236 1.07 -12.65 -5.37
N GLU A 237 0.47 -13.77 -5.79
CA GLU A 237 0.87 -14.53 -6.99
C GLU A 237 2.37 -14.86 -7.06
N ILE A 238 2.93 -15.39 -5.96
CA ILE A 238 4.36 -15.70 -5.86
C ILE A 238 4.85 -16.71 -6.91
N ASP A 239 3.96 -17.47 -7.55
CA ASP A 239 4.26 -18.34 -8.68
C ASP A 239 4.83 -17.60 -9.90
N ALA A 240 4.61 -16.29 -10.04
CA ALA A 240 5.20 -15.48 -11.11
C ALA A 240 6.74 -15.38 -11.02
N ILE A 241 7.30 -15.34 -9.81
CA ILE A 241 8.76 -15.26 -9.59
C ILE A 241 9.34 -16.53 -8.95
N GLY A 242 8.51 -17.37 -8.36
CA GLY A 242 8.87 -18.54 -7.59
C GLY A 242 8.91 -19.84 -8.39
N GLY A 243 8.83 -19.80 -9.72
CA GLY A 243 8.77 -20.98 -10.58
C GLY A 243 9.99 -21.92 -10.44
N ARG A 244 9.76 -23.22 -10.61
CA ARG A 244 10.82 -24.25 -10.61
C ARG A 244 11.89 -23.99 -11.69
N ARG A 245 13.13 -24.43 -11.39
CA ARG A 245 14.25 -24.40 -12.33
C ARG A 245 14.00 -25.33 -13.51
N PHE A 246 13.86 -24.77 -14.71
CA PHE A 246 14.04 -25.52 -15.95
C PHE A 246 15.50 -25.41 -16.39
N SER A 247 16.15 -26.55 -16.63
CA SER A 247 17.54 -26.63 -17.09
C SER A 247 17.76 -25.98 -18.47
N GLU A 248 16.70 -25.89 -19.27
CA GLU A 248 16.70 -25.29 -20.62
C GLU A 248 15.88 -23.98 -20.66
N GLY A 249 16.01 -23.15 -19.63
CA GLY A 249 15.34 -21.85 -19.58
C GLY A 249 15.93 -20.82 -20.54
N THR A 250 15.07 -19.94 -21.05
CA THR A 250 15.43 -18.75 -21.83
C THR A 250 16.21 -17.74 -20.97
N SER A 251 16.82 -16.72 -21.58
CA SER A 251 17.50 -15.64 -20.83
C SER A 251 16.58 -14.93 -19.84
N ALA A 252 15.27 -14.88 -20.13
CA ALA A 252 14.28 -14.29 -19.23
C ALA A 252 14.10 -15.11 -17.94
N ASP A 253 14.08 -16.45 -18.05
CA ASP A 253 13.94 -17.34 -16.90
C ASP A 253 15.14 -17.21 -15.94
N ARG A 254 16.34 -16.97 -16.48
CA ARG A 254 17.56 -16.75 -15.68
C ARG A 254 17.48 -15.45 -14.88
N GLU A 255 16.85 -14.41 -15.43
CA GLU A 255 16.65 -13.14 -14.72
C GLU A 255 15.62 -13.28 -13.58
N ILE A 256 14.52 -14.00 -13.83
CA ILE A 256 13.53 -14.33 -12.79
C ILE A 256 14.18 -15.16 -11.68
N GLN A 257 14.97 -16.17 -12.03
CA GLN A 257 15.72 -16.97 -11.06
C GLN A 257 16.69 -16.13 -10.23
N ARG A 258 17.39 -15.16 -10.83
CA ARG A 258 18.27 -14.25 -10.09
C ARG A 258 17.48 -13.42 -9.07
N THR A 259 16.30 -12.95 -9.46
CA THR A 259 15.37 -12.21 -8.59
C THR A 259 14.87 -13.08 -7.45
N LEU A 260 14.53 -14.35 -7.71
CA LEU A 260 14.17 -15.32 -6.69
C LEU A 260 15.30 -15.60 -5.70
N MET A 261 16.53 -15.79 -6.19
CA MET A 261 17.69 -16.01 -5.31
C MET A 261 17.96 -14.81 -4.41
N GLU A 262 17.75 -13.58 -4.90
CA GLU A 262 17.84 -12.38 -4.08
C GLU A 262 16.75 -12.37 -2.99
N LEU A 263 15.49 -12.68 -3.33
CA LEU A 263 14.40 -12.82 -2.35
C LEU A 263 14.77 -13.83 -1.25
N LEU A 264 15.26 -15.00 -1.64
CA LEU A 264 15.68 -16.06 -0.72
C LEU A 264 16.82 -15.59 0.19
N ASN A 265 17.81 -14.88 -0.35
CA ASN A 265 18.90 -14.30 0.44
C ASN A 265 18.41 -13.24 1.43
N GLN A 266 17.43 -12.40 1.06
CA GLN A 266 16.87 -11.40 1.98
C GLN A 266 16.04 -12.05 3.11
N MET A 267 15.42 -13.20 2.87
CA MET A 267 14.68 -13.97 3.90
C MET A 267 15.59 -14.74 4.87
N ASP A 268 16.65 -15.34 4.34
CA ASP A 268 17.62 -16.10 5.13
C ASP A 268 18.65 -15.23 5.82
N GLY A 269 18.86 -14.02 5.29
CA GLY A 269 20.03 -13.18 5.48
C GLY A 269 20.55 -13.06 6.91
N PHE A 270 21.84 -12.74 7.00
CA PHE A 270 22.57 -12.53 8.26
C PHE A 270 21.94 -11.47 9.17
N ASP A 271 21.20 -10.53 8.58
CA ASP A 271 20.40 -9.59 9.32
C ASP A 271 19.13 -10.28 9.82
N SER A 272 19.01 -10.46 11.13
CA SER A 272 17.72 -10.85 11.72
C SER A 272 16.63 -9.91 11.20
N LEU A 273 15.54 -10.46 10.63
CA LEU A 273 14.44 -9.69 10.03
C LEU A 273 13.67 -8.80 11.03
N GLY A 274 14.13 -8.67 12.28
CA GLY A 274 13.53 -7.82 13.30
C GLY A 274 12.03 -8.06 13.42
N ARG A 275 11.26 -6.98 13.28
CA ARG A 275 9.78 -6.98 13.29
C ARG A 275 9.16 -6.95 11.89
N VAL A 276 9.83 -7.54 10.89
CA VAL A 276 9.29 -7.70 9.54
C VAL A 276 8.70 -9.11 9.38
N LYS A 277 7.45 -9.19 8.91
CA LYS A 277 6.75 -10.45 8.63
C LYS A 277 6.41 -10.56 7.16
N ILE A 278 6.52 -11.77 6.60
CA ILE A 278 6.26 -12.03 5.18
C ILE A 278 5.05 -12.94 5.05
N ILE A 279 4.09 -12.55 4.23
CA ILE A 279 2.91 -13.34 3.87
C ILE A 279 2.95 -13.53 2.36
N MET A 280 3.09 -14.78 1.90
CA MET A 280 3.04 -15.11 0.48
C MET A 280 1.71 -15.77 0.14
N ALA A 281 1.13 -15.45 -1.00
CA ALA A 281 -0.07 -16.11 -1.53
C ALA A 281 0.23 -16.74 -2.89
N THR A 282 -0.17 -18.00 -3.07
CA THR A 282 -0.06 -18.72 -4.35
C THR A 282 -1.34 -19.49 -4.63
N ASN A 283 -1.77 -19.50 -5.89
CA ASN A 283 -2.83 -20.41 -6.33
C ASN A 283 -2.28 -21.78 -6.71
N ARG A 284 -1.00 -21.89 -7.10
CA ARG A 284 -0.37 -23.10 -7.64
C ARG A 284 0.91 -23.44 -6.87
N PRO A 285 0.80 -24.02 -5.66
CA PRO A 285 1.97 -24.26 -4.83
C PRO A 285 2.90 -25.35 -5.39
N ASP A 286 2.41 -26.20 -6.29
CA ASP A 286 3.15 -27.22 -7.04
C ASP A 286 4.26 -26.62 -7.92
N THR A 287 4.02 -25.43 -8.48
CA THR A 287 4.96 -24.73 -9.36
C THR A 287 6.11 -24.04 -8.62
N LEU A 288 6.04 -23.96 -7.29
CA LEU A 288 7.04 -23.24 -6.49
C LEU A 288 8.36 -24.01 -6.38
N ASP A 289 9.46 -23.26 -6.33
CA ASP A 289 10.79 -23.80 -6.05
C ASP A 289 10.80 -24.41 -4.63
N PRO A 290 11.22 -25.69 -4.46
CA PRO A 290 11.39 -26.32 -3.16
C PRO A 290 12.24 -25.51 -2.17
N ALA A 291 13.16 -24.67 -2.69
CA ALA A 291 13.96 -23.77 -1.88
C ALA A 291 13.10 -22.75 -1.11
N LEU A 292 12.02 -22.22 -1.68
CA LEU A 292 11.10 -21.33 -0.96
C LEU A 292 10.35 -22.07 0.15
N LEU A 293 9.95 -23.31 -0.11
CA LEU A 293 9.14 -24.15 0.79
C LEU A 293 9.92 -24.74 1.97
N ARG A 294 11.23 -24.46 2.07
CA ARG A 294 12.10 -24.97 3.13
C ARG A 294 11.75 -24.33 4.48
N PRO A 295 11.62 -25.13 5.56
CA PRO A 295 11.48 -24.60 6.92
C PRO A 295 12.62 -23.63 7.27
N GLY A 296 12.32 -22.50 7.91
CA GLY A 296 13.22 -21.38 8.16
C GLY A 296 13.00 -20.17 7.25
N ARG A 297 12.32 -20.36 6.11
CA ARG A 297 11.87 -19.31 5.18
C ARG A 297 10.36 -19.10 5.28
N LEU A 298 9.63 -20.17 4.98
CA LEU A 298 8.17 -20.25 5.08
C LEU A 298 7.82 -21.31 6.13
N ASP A 299 7.69 -20.86 7.38
CA ASP A 299 7.53 -21.75 8.53
C ASP A 299 6.11 -22.31 8.63
N ARG A 300 5.11 -21.55 8.17
CA ARG A 300 3.70 -21.95 8.19
C ARG A 300 3.11 -21.99 6.78
N LYS A 301 2.53 -23.13 6.44
CA LYS A 301 1.80 -23.35 5.19
C LYS A 301 0.32 -23.49 5.55
N ILE A 302 -0.47 -22.48 5.25
CA ILE A 302 -1.91 -22.42 5.57
C ILE A 302 -2.68 -22.71 4.29
N GLU A 303 -3.39 -23.83 4.30
CA GLU A 303 -4.31 -24.20 3.23
C GLU A 303 -5.65 -23.48 3.42
N ILE A 304 -6.09 -22.79 2.38
CA ILE A 304 -7.40 -22.15 2.29
C ILE A 304 -8.19 -22.92 1.23
N GLY A 305 -8.84 -23.99 1.68
CA GLY A 305 -9.70 -24.84 0.87
C GLY A 305 -11.02 -24.18 0.48
N LEU A 306 -11.87 -24.95 -0.21
CA LEU A 306 -13.23 -24.53 -0.53
C LEU A 306 -14.08 -24.43 0.76
N PRO A 307 -15.04 -23.49 0.82
CA PRO A 307 -15.87 -23.31 2.00
C PRO A 307 -16.80 -24.53 2.25
N ASN A 308 -16.78 -25.01 3.49
CA ASN A 308 -17.74 -25.99 4.03
C ASN A 308 -19.17 -25.42 4.02
N GLU A 309 -20.18 -26.28 4.22
CA GLU A 309 -21.59 -25.88 4.26
C GLU A 309 -21.85 -24.68 5.18
N GLN A 310 -21.32 -24.74 6.41
CA GLN A 310 -21.41 -23.66 7.39
C GLN A 310 -20.69 -22.38 6.93
N ALA A 311 -19.51 -22.52 6.32
CA ALA A 311 -18.75 -21.39 5.78
C ALA A 311 -19.48 -20.71 4.61
N ARG A 312 -20.13 -21.48 3.73
CA ARG A 312 -20.95 -20.94 2.63
C ARG A 312 -22.11 -20.12 3.18
N LEU A 313 -22.79 -20.62 4.21
CA LEU A 313 -23.88 -19.92 4.88
C LEU A 313 -23.42 -18.59 5.47
N GLU A 314 -22.28 -18.56 6.15
CA GLU A 314 -21.69 -17.34 6.71
C GLU A 314 -21.33 -16.32 5.62
N ILE A 315 -20.62 -16.75 4.57
CA ILE A 315 -20.19 -15.88 3.46
C ILE A 315 -21.42 -15.28 2.75
N LEU A 316 -22.46 -16.08 2.50
CA LEU A 316 -23.71 -15.60 1.92
C LEU A 316 -24.39 -14.57 2.82
N LYS A 317 -24.46 -14.80 4.14
CA LYS A 317 -25.04 -13.83 5.08
C LYS A 317 -24.26 -12.51 5.06
N ILE A 318 -22.94 -12.55 5.04
CA ILE A 318 -22.08 -11.35 4.99
C ILE A 318 -22.34 -10.53 3.73
N HIS A 319 -22.33 -11.17 2.55
CA HIS A 319 -22.56 -10.45 1.29
C HIS A 319 -24.01 -9.98 1.15
N ALA A 320 -24.96 -10.80 1.59
CA ALA A 320 -26.36 -10.45 1.53
C ALA A 320 -26.72 -9.34 2.53
N ALA A 321 -25.98 -9.12 3.61
CA ALA A 321 -26.28 -8.08 4.61
C ALA A 321 -26.39 -6.66 4.03
N LYS A 322 -25.71 -6.38 2.90
CA LYS A 322 -25.76 -5.08 2.22
C LYS A 322 -26.97 -4.90 1.30
N MET A 323 -27.75 -5.95 1.06
CA MET A 323 -28.85 -5.95 0.10
C MET A 323 -30.19 -5.70 0.80
N ALA A 324 -31.06 -4.91 0.17
CA ALA A 324 -32.46 -4.81 0.59
C ALA A 324 -33.20 -6.10 0.23
N LYS A 325 -33.83 -6.73 1.23
CA LYS A 325 -34.52 -8.01 1.09
C LYS A 325 -35.95 -7.87 1.57
N HIS A 326 -36.84 -8.64 0.96
CA HIS A 326 -38.21 -8.76 1.43
C HIS A 326 -38.53 -10.23 1.70
N GLY A 327 -38.97 -10.52 2.93
CA GLY A 327 -39.22 -11.87 3.43
C GLY A 327 -37.97 -12.60 3.94
N ASP A 328 -38.20 -13.78 4.50
CA ASP A 328 -37.15 -14.68 4.96
C ASP A 328 -36.53 -15.41 3.77
N VAL A 329 -35.28 -15.05 3.44
CA VAL A 329 -34.49 -15.75 2.43
C VAL A 329 -34.03 -17.08 3.01
N ASP A 330 -34.37 -18.18 2.34
CA ASP A 330 -33.90 -19.51 2.70
C ASP A 330 -32.44 -19.70 2.26
N TYR A 331 -31.51 -19.32 3.13
CA TYR A 331 -30.09 -19.52 2.88
C TYR A 331 -29.70 -21.00 2.87
N GLU A 332 -30.44 -21.89 3.54
CA GLU A 332 -30.09 -23.31 3.60
C GLU A 332 -30.30 -23.97 2.24
N ALA A 333 -31.39 -23.65 1.54
CA ALA A 333 -31.61 -24.13 0.17
C ALA A 333 -30.50 -23.66 -0.80
N VAL A 334 -30.09 -22.39 -0.68
CA VAL A 334 -28.99 -21.80 -1.47
C VAL A 334 -27.65 -22.49 -1.17
N VAL A 335 -27.38 -22.79 0.09
CA VAL A 335 -26.15 -23.46 0.55
C VAL A 335 -26.06 -24.90 0.06
N LYS A 336 -27.19 -25.62 0.01
CA LYS A 336 -27.29 -26.99 -0.55
C LYS A 336 -27.02 -27.03 -2.05
N LEU A 337 -27.46 -26.01 -2.80
CA LEU A 337 -27.23 -25.93 -4.24
C LEU A 337 -25.85 -25.37 -4.64
N SER A 338 -25.14 -24.72 -3.72
CA SER A 338 -23.83 -24.08 -3.96
C SER A 338 -22.64 -24.98 -3.63
N GLU A 339 -22.77 -26.29 -3.86
CA GLU A 339 -21.68 -27.24 -3.64
C GLU A 339 -20.46 -26.91 -4.52
N GLY A 340 -19.28 -26.85 -3.89
CA GLY A 340 -18.02 -26.52 -4.55
C GLY A 340 -17.82 -25.04 -4.87
N PHE A 341 -18.72 -24.13 -4.48
CA PHE A 341 -18.59 -22.69 -4.77
C PHE A 341 -17.45 -22.08 -3.95
N SER A 342 -16.67 -21.18 -4.57
CA SER A 342 -15.66 -20.37 -3.89
C SER A 342 -16.33 -19.16 -3.21
N GLY A 343 -15.60 -18.46 -2.33
CA GLY A 343 -16.11 -17.22 -1.72
C GLY A 343 -16.45 -16.15 -2.77
N ALA A 344 -15.69 -16.09 -3.87
CA ALA A 344 -15.98 -15.23 -5.00
C ALA A 344 -17.28 -15.62 -5.73
N ASP A 345 -17.55 -16.92 -5.88
CA ASP A 345 -18.79 -17.41 -6.52
C ASP A 345 -20.02 -17.05 -5.68
N LEU A 346 -19.94 -17.18 -4.36
CA LEU A 346 -21.03 -16.80 -3.45
C LEU A 346 -21.30 -15.30 -3.50
N ARG A 347 -20.26 -14.47 -3.60
CA ARG A 347 -20.42 -13.03 -3.87
C ARG A 347 -21.11 -12.79 -5.21
N ASN A 348 -20.78 -13.58 -6.24
CA ASN A 348 -21.42 -13.50 -7.55
C ASN A 348 -22.89 -13.90 -7.50
N VAL A 349 -23.26 -14.93 -6.72
CA VAL A 349 -24.66 -15.31 -6.47
C VAL A 349 -25.46 -14.13 -5.89
N CYS A 350 -24.94 -13.43 -4.89
CA CYS A 350 -25.59 -12.24 -4.34
C CYS A 350 -25.76 -11.13 -5.40
N THR A 351 -24.75 -10.93 -6.25
CA THR A 351 -24.77 -9.90 -7.30
C THR A 351 -25.80 -10.23 -8.38
N GLU A 352 -25.84 -11.49 -8.83
CA GLU A 352 -26.82 -11.98 -9.79
C GLU A 352 -28.25 -11.94 -9.25
N ALA A 353 -28.45 -12.25 -7.96
CA ALA A 353 -29.76 -12.11 -7.32
C ALA A 353 -30.26 -10.66 -7.34
N GLY A 354 -29.35 -9.70 -7.09
CA GLY A 354 -29.64 -8.27 -7.25
C GLY A 354 -29.99 -7.88 -8.69
N LEU A 355 -29.27 -8.42 -9.68
CA LEU A 355 -29.53 -8.15 -11.09
C LEU A 355 -30.89 -8.71 -11.56
N VAL A 356 -31.29 -9.88 -11.06
CA VAL A 356 -32.61 -10.46 -11.33
C VAL A 356 -33.73 -9.59 -10.75
N ALA A 357 -33.55 -9.06 -9.53
CA ALA A 357 -34.50 -8.14 -8.92
C ALA A 357 -34.63 -6.83 -9.73
N ILE A 358 -33.50 -6.26 -10.17
CA ILE A 358 -33.48 -5.06 -11.03
C ILE A 358 -34.19 -5.32 -12.35
N ARG A 359 -33.99 -6.49 -12.98
CA ARG A 359 -34.66 -6.86 -14.23
C ARG A 359 -36.18 -6.99 -14.07
N ALA A 360 -36.65 -7.31 -12.87
CA ALA A 360 -38.06 -7.38 -12.53
C ALA A 360 -38.62 -6.04 -12.01
N GLU A 361 -37.87 -4.94 -12.13
CA GLU A 361 -38.24 -3.60 -11.65
C GLU A 361 -38.55 -3.56 -10.14
N ARG A 362 -37.88 -4.42 -9.35
CA ARG A 362 -38.00 -4.47 -7.89
C ARG A 362 -36.79 -3.83 -7.21
N GLU A 363 -37.04 -3.06 -6.15
CA GLU A 363 -36.01 -2.47 -5.29
C GLU A 363 -35.49 -3.41 -4.19
N TYR A 364 -36.07 -4.61 -4.09
CA TYR A 364 -35.75 -5.62 -3.08
C TYR A 364 -35.58 -7.02 -3.71
N VAL A 365 -34.75 -7.84 -3.08
CA VAL A 365 -34.50 -9.22 -3.49
C VAL A 365 -35.40 -10.19 -2.72
N ILE A 366 -35.92 -11.20 -3.43
CA ILE A 366 -36.73 -12.29 -2.86
C ILE A 366 -35.97 -13.63 -2.92
N SER A 367 -36.43 -14.63 -2.16
CA SER A 367 -35.80 -15.97 -2.13
C SER A 367 -35.67 -16.62 -3.51
N GLU A 368 -36.66 -16.43 -4.40
CA GLU A 368 -36.61 -16.96 -5.77
C GLU A 368 -35.46 -16.39 -6.61
N ASP A 369 -35.05 -15.15 -6.36
CA ASP A 369 -33.96 -14.51 -7.10
C ASP A 369 -32.63 -15.18 -6.77
N PHE A 370 -32.40 -15.52 -5.50
CA PHE A 370 -31.25 -16.29 -5.08
C PHE A 370 -31.24 -17.67 -5.73
N MET A 371 -32.38 -18.36 -5.79
CA MET A 371 -32.48 -19.68 -6.42
C MET A 371 -32.16 -19.63 -7.92
N LYS A 372 -32.63 -18.60 -8.64
CA LYS A 372 -32.28 -18.37 -10.06
C LYS A 372 -30.79 -18.06 -10.23
N ALA A 373 -30.25 -17.21 -9.35
CA ALA A 373 -28.84 -16.83 -9.38
C ALA A 373 -27.91 -18.02 -9.15
N VAL A 374 -28.20 -18.89 -8.16
CA VAL A 374 -27.38 -20.07 -7.87
C VAL A 374 -27.36 -21.04 -9.05
N ARG A 375 -28.50 -21.27 -9.72
CA ARG A 375 -28.55 -22.13 -10.90
C ARG A 375 -27.70 -21.57 -12.03
N LYS A 376 -27.83 -20.27 -12.33
CA LYS A 376 -27.05 -19.59 -13.36
C LYS A 376 -25.54 -19.66 -13.09
N VAL A 377 -25.11 -19.35 -11.86
CA VAL A 377 -23.69 -19.42 -11.46
C VAL A 377 -23.20 -20.87 -11.46
N GLY A 378 -24.04 -21.82 -11.04
CA GLY A 378 -23.72 -23.25 -11.04
C GLY A 378 -23.51 -23.82 -12.44
N ASP A 379 -24.34 -23.42 -13.41
CA ASP A 379 -24.19 -23.83 -14.81
C ASP A 379 -22.93 -23.23 -15.43
N ALA A 380 -22.61 -21.96 -15.12
CA ALA A 380 -21.35 -21.33 -15.54
C ALA A 380 -20.14 -22.05 -14.94
N LYS A 381 -20.18 -22.38 -13.64
CA LYS A 381 -19.09 -23.07 -12.94
C LYS A 381 -18.83 -24.48 -13.47
N ARG A 382 -19.87 -25.19 -13.92
CA ARG A 382 -19.72 -26.51 -14.54
C ARG A 382 -18.95 -26.46 -15.87
N LEU A 383 -18.91 -25.31 -16.53
CA LEU A 383 -18.12 -25.10 -17.76
C LEU A 383 -16.65 -24.78 -17.44
N GLU A 384 -16.31 -24.41 -16.20
CA GLU A 384 -14.94 -24.12 -15.81
C GLU A 384 -14.12 -25.41 -15.63
N THR A 385 -12.85 -25.35 -16.04
CA THR A 385 -11.91 -26.47 -15.84
C THR A 385 -11.73 -26.70 -14.35
N LYS A 386 -11.96 -27.92 -13.86
CA LYS A 386 -11.58 -28.30 -12.50
C LYS A 386 -10.06 -28.21 -12.37
N LEU A 387 -9.57 -27.21 -11.65
CA LEU A 387 -8.18 -27.19 -11.20
C LEU A 387 -8.05 -28.16 -10.03
N ASP A 388 -7.64 -29.38 -10.34
CA ASP A 388 -7.17 -30.32 -9.31
C ASP A 388 -5.80 -29.85 -8.82
N TYR A 389 -5.72 -29.54 -7.53
CA TYR A 389 -4.48 -29.15 -6.88
C TYR A 389 -3.84 -30.36 -6.20
N THR A 390 -2.57 -30.60 -6.46
CA THR A 390 -1.75 -31.47 -5.61
C THR A 390 -1.30 -30.68 -4.38
N PRO A 391 -1.61 -31.12 -3.16
CA PRO A 391 -1.08 -30.50 -1.94
C PRO A 391 0.45 -30.60 -1.88
N VAL A 392 1.08 -29.66 -1.14
CA VAL A 392 2.54 -29.55 -0.92
C VAL A 392 3.06 -30.61 0.01
#